data_AF-A0A2V9CCR2-F1
#
_entry.id   AF-A0A2V9CCR2-F1
#
_cell.length_a   1.000
_cell.length_b   1.000
_cell.length_c   1.000
_cell.angle_alpha   90.00
_cell.angle_beta   90.00
_cell.angle_gamma   90.00
#
_symmetry.space_group_name_H-M   'P 1'
#
loop_
_entity.id
_entity.type
_entity.pdbx_description
1 polymer ?
#
loop_
_entity_poly.entity_id
_entity_poly.type
_entity_poly.pdbx_seq_one_letter_code
_entity_poly.pdbx_strand_id
1 'polypeptide(L)' 'LAVERGEIEAEHPLDDGPWIFNRRAIETEAAAQFRARVRGSNRNPAIPTSEQSALGFSTT' A
#
# COMPACT_ATOMS: atom_id res chain seq x y z
N LEU A 1 9.50 5.26 1.82
CA LEU A 1 8.15 4.78 1.40
C LEU A 1 7.70 5.49 0.13
N ALA A 2 6.76 4.91 -0.64
CA ALA A 2 6.21 5.59 -1.83
C ALA A 2 5.57 6.95 -1.49
N VAL A 3 4.97 7.02 -0.29
CA VAL A 3 4.36 8.23 0.25
C VAL A 3 5.41 9.29 0.58
N GLU A 4 6.48 8.93 1.29
CA GLU A 4 7.60 9.84 1.59
C GLU A 4 8.28 10.40 0.33
N ARG A 5 8.21 9.68 -0.79
CA ARG A 5 8.74 10.11 -2.09
C ARG A 5 7.76 10.95 -2.90
N GLY A 6 6.53 11.14 -2.42
CA GLY A 6 5.46 11.85 -3.13
C GLY A 6 4.87 11.08 -4.32
N GLU A 7 5.12 9.76 -4.41
CA GLU A 7 4.64 8.93 -5.52
C GLU A 7 3.15 8.55 -5.35
N ILE A 8 2.66 8.48 -4.11
CA ILE A 8 1.26 8.22 -3.75
C ILE A 8 0.89 9.12 -2.58
N GLU A 9 -0.18 9.89 -2.73
CA GLU A 9 -0.70 10.73 -1.65
C GLU A 9 -1.32 9.88 -0.53
N ALA A 10 -0.89 10.14 0.69
CA ALA A 10 -1.46 9.57 1.91
C ALA A 10 -1.13 10.44 3.12
N GLU A 11 -1.94 10.27 4.16
CA GLU A 11 -1.80 10.95 5.43
C GLU A 11 -1.25 10.00 6.48
N HIS A 12 -0.46 10.55 7.42
CA HIS A 12 0.05 9.85 8.58
C HIS A 12 -0.40 10.60 9.84
N PRO A 13 -1.64 10.35 10.32
CA PRO A 13 -2.26 11.21 11.33
C PRO A 13 -1.60 11.11 12.72
N LEU A 14 -0.84 10.04 12.96
CA LEU A 14 -0.13 9.76 14.21
C LEU A 14 1.29 9.30 13.85
N ASP A 15 2.31 9.74 14.60
CA ASP A 15 3.72 9.45 14.31
C ASP A 15 4.05 7.95 14.21
N ASP A 16 3.39 7.11 15.01
CA ASP A 16 3.52 5.64 14.96
C ASP A 16 2.26 4.95 14.42
N GLY A 17 1.36 5.73 13.81
CA GLY A 17 0.09 5.25 13.28
C GLY A 17 0.19 4.61 11.90
N PRO A 18 -0.91 4.03 11.41
CA PRO A 18 -0.99 3.56 10.03
C PRO A 18 -1.06 4.73 9.05
N TRP A 19 -0.59 4.48 7.82
CA TRP A 19 -0.82 5.37 6.69
C TRP A 19 -2.26 5.26 6.20
N ILE A 20 -2.91 6.39 5.97
CA ILE A 20 -4.25 6.48 5.44
C ILE A 20 -4.19 6.96 4.00
N PHE A 21 -4.64 6.11 3.09
CA PHE A 21 -4.65 6.40 1.66
C PHE A 21 -6.06 6.75 1.19
N ASN A 22 -6.18 7.84 0.44
CA ASN A 22 -7.43 8.08 -0.29
C ASN A 22 -7.55 7.05 -1.42
N ARG A 23 -8.72 6.44 -1.57
CA ARG A 23 -8.98 5.49 -2.66
C ARG A 23 -8.62 6.07 -4.03
N ARG A 24 -8.93 7.34 -4.26
CA ARG A 24 -8.61 8.04 -5.52
C ARG A 24 -7.12 8.11 -5.78
N ALA A 25 -6.30 8.29 -4.74
CA ALA A 25 -4.85 8.34 -4.86
C ALA A 25 -4.24 7.01 -5.35
N ILE A 26 -4.86 5.88 -4.99
CA ILE A 26 -4.40 4.52 -5.35
C ILE A 26 -4.92 4.08 -6.74
N GLU A 27 -5.96 4.73 -7.24
CA GLU A 27 -6.53 4.49 -8.57
C GLU A 27 -5.77 5.27 -9.68
N THR A 28 -4.80 6.10 -9.32
CA THR A 28 -3.96 6.84 -10.27
C THR A 28 -3.01 5.95 -11.06
N GLU A 29 -2.58 6.43 -12.23
CA GLU A 29 -1.60 5.75 -13.06
C GLU A 29 -0.23 5.65 -12.38
N ALA A 30 0.19 6.68 -11.62
CA ALA A 30 1.40 6.63 -10.80
C ALA A 30 1.37 5.48 -9.78
N ALA A 31 0.24 5.29 -9.09
CA ALA A 31 0.05 4.17 -8.17
C ALA A 31 0.02 2.81 -8.88
N ALA A 32 -0.52 2.74 -10.11
CA ALA A 32 -0.47 1.52 -10.93
C ALA A 32 0.96 1.16 -11.35
N GLN A 33 1.73 2.14 -11.83
CA GLN A 33 3.15 1.97 -12.20
C GLN A 33 3.99 1.56 -10.98
N PHE A 34 3.75 2.19 -9.82
CA PHE A 34 4.37 1.81 -8.56
C PHE A 34 4.11 0.33 -8.23
N ARG A 35 2.84 -0.12 -8.29
CA ARG A 35 2.47 -1.52 -8.04
C ARG A 35 3.18 -2.49 -8.98
N ALA A 36 3.23 -2.17 -10.27
CA ALA A 36 3.93 -2.99 -11.26
C ALA A 36 5.43 -3.10 -10.96
N ARG A 37 6.07 -1.97 -10.63
CA ARG A 37 7.50 -1.91 -10.27
C ARG A 37 7.80 -2.71 -9.01
N VAL A 38 7.00 -2.56 -7.95
CA VAL A 38 7.16 -3.33 -6.71
C VAL A 38 6.97 -4.82 -6.98
N ARG A 39 5.98 -5.21 -7.79
CA ARG A 39 5.76 -6.63 -8.13
C ARG A 39 6.92 -7.25 -8.90
N GLY A 40 7.56 -6.48 -9.79
CA GLY A 40 8.76 -6.93 -10.52
C GLY A 40 10.04 -6.93 -9.69
N SER A 41 10.18 -5.99 -8.75
CA SER A 41 11.38 -5.85 -7.91
C SER A 41 11.36 -6.73 -6.65
N ASN A 42 10.18 -7.10 -6.16
CA ASN A 42 10.04 -7.79 -4.89
C ASN A 42 10.21 -9.30 -5.05
N ARG A 43 11.45 -9.75 -4.95
CA ARG A 43 11.82 -11.17 -5.06
C ARG A 43 11.52 -11.98 -3.79
N ASN A 44 11.17 -11.32 -2.68
CA ASN A 44 10.80 -11.97 -1.41
C ASN A 44 9.97 -11.01 -0.53
N PRO A 45 8.63 -10.94 -0.70
CA PRO A 45 7.79 -10.28 0.30
C PRO A 45 7.97 -10.97 1.66
N ALA A 46 7.89 -10.20 2.75
CA ALA A 46 7.98 -10.74 4.11
C ALA A 46 6.92 -11.83 4.39
N ILE A 47 5.75 -11.73 3.73
CA ILE A 47 4.73 -12.78 3.65
C ILE A 47 4.40 -13.01 2.18
N PRO A 48 4.56 -14.24 1.65
CA PRO A 48 4.17 -14.58 0.29
C PRO A 48 2.74 -14.16 -0.01
N THR A 49 2.48 -13.66 -1.22
CA THR A 49 1.14 -13.17 -1.61
C THR A 49 0.05 -14.23 -1.40
N SER A 50 0.37 -15.51 -1.61
CA SER A 50 -0.56 -16.62 -1.38
C SER A 50 -0.92 -16.85 0.09
N GLU A 51 -0.09 -16.35 1.02
CA GLU A 51 -0.25 -16.48 2.47
C GLU A 51 -0.75 -15.18 3.12
N GLN A 52 -0.88 -14.10 2.34
CA GLN A 52 -1.49 -12.86 2.82
C GLN A 52 -2.99 -13.09 3.04
N SER A 53 -3.41 -13.11 4.30
CA SER A 53 -4.81 -13.33 4.68
C SER A 53 -5.67 -12.11 4.39
N ALA A 54 -6.93 -12.33 3.97
CA ALA A 54 -7.91 -11.25 3.91
C ALA A 54 -8.16 -10.72 5.33
N LEU A 55 -8.12 -9.40 5.49
CA LEU A 55 -8.46 -8.74 6.76
C LEU A 55 -9.94 -9.03 7.05
N GLY A 56 -10.20 -9.97 7.97
CA GLY A 56 -11.53 -10.27 8.47
C GLY A 56 -11.99 -9.11 9.34
N PHE A 57 -12.76 -8.20 8.78
CA PHE A 57 -13.44 -7.18 9.57
C PHE A 57 -14.61 -7.85 10.29
N SER A 58 -14.61 -7.79 11.63
CA SER A 58 -15.80 -8.19 12.40
C SER A 58 -16.90 -7.17 12.15
N THR A 59 -17.91 -7.55 11.38
CA THR A 59 -19.15 -6.79 11.28
C THR A 59 -19.96 -7.06 12.56
N THR A 60 -19.99 -6.10 13.47
CA THR A 60 -20.90 -6.07 14.62
C THR A 60 -22.22 -5.44 14.26
#